data_AF-A0A2W7RE39-F1
#
_entry.id   AF-A0A2W7RE39-F1
#
_cell.length_a   1.000
_cell.length_b   1.000
_cell.length_c   1.000
_cell.angle_alpha   90.00
_cell.angle_beta   90.00
_cell.angle_gamma   90.00
#
_symmetry.space_group_name_H-M   'P 1'
#
loop_
_entity.id
_entity.type
_entity.pdbx_description
1 polymer ?
#
loop_
_entity_poly.entity_id
_entity_poly.type
_entity_poly.pdbx_seq_one_letter_code
_entity_poly.pdbx_strand_id
1 'polypeptide(L)'
;MKKLLMILSFVCLSTIGFAQGQGQGQQRGERPSTEETIKKVTKELSLTDVQVTQWTEIYDKYEGSMKDRSTAREARTKMNTELEATLTKEQLTKYTEMKKTQGPPQRKDG
;
A
#
# COMPACT_ATOMS: atom_id res chain seq x y z
N MET A 1 -22.59 23.62 6.80
CA MET A 1 -22.77 23.24 5.38
C MET A 1 -21.72 23.93 4.53
N LYS A 2 -20.56 23.30 4.32
CA LYS A 2 -19.50 23.79 3.43
C LYS A 2 -19.08 22.61 2.52
N LYS A 3 -19.45 22.74 1.25
CA LYS A 3 -18.78 22.22 0.05
C LYS A 3 -18.51 20.70 -0.01
N LEU A 4 -19.54 19.97 -0.44
CA LEU A 4 -19.43 18.72 -1.16
C LEU A 4 -18.83 19.00 -2.56
N LEU A 5 -17.56 18.66 -2.76
CA LEU A 5 -16.91 18.48 -4.07
C LEU A 5 -16.22 17.12 -3.95
N MET A 6 -16.81 16.00 -4.37
CA MET A 6 -17.18 15.61 -5.72
C MET A 6 -16.04 15.80 -6.73
N ILE A 7 -15.04 14.92 -6.70
CA ILE A 7 -14.32 14.48 -7.91
C ILE A 7 -14.08 12.97 -7.78
N LEU A 8 -15.04 12.22 -8.31
CA LEU A 8 -14.91 10.82 -8.68
C LEU A 8 -14.19 10.80 -10.05
N SER A 9 -12.85 10.85 -10.06
CA SER A 9 -12.09 10.74 -11.32
C SER A 9 -11.90 9.27 -11.66
N PHE A 10 -12.84 8.76 -12.44
CA PHE A 10 -12.72 7.54 -13.25
C PHE A 10 -11.70 7.85 -14.36
N VAL A 11 -10.43 7.45 -14.21
CA VAL A 11 -9.43 7.53 -15.29
C VAL A 11 -9.02 6.13 -15.68
N CYS A 12 -9.22 5.86 -16.96
CA CYS A 12 -9.14 4.58 -17.64
C CYS A 12 -7.75 3.94 -17.60
N LEU A 13 -7.78 2.61 -17.64
CA LEU A 13 -6.64 1.71 -17.74
C LEU A 13 -5.74 2.02 -18.95
N SER A 14 -4.44 2.11 -18.71
CA SER A 14 -3.42 1.77 -19.69
C SER A 14 -2.53 0.66 -19.12
N THR A 15 -2.68 -0.52 -19.69
CA THR A 15 -1.97 -1.75 -19.37
C THR A 15 -0.47 -1.63 -19.63
N ILE A 16 0.36 -1.73 -18.60
CA ILE A 16 1.74 -2.20 -18.75
C ILE A 16 1.79 -3.55 -18.06
N GLY A 17 1.86 -4.60 -18.87
CA GLY A 17 2.02 -5.97 -18.39
C GLY A 17 3.48 -6.24 -18.07
N PHE A 18 3.74 -6.73 -16.87
CA PHE A 18 4.83 -7.67 -16.63
C PHE A 18 4.29 -8.79 -15.75
N ALA A 19 4.13 -9.95 -16.38
CA ALA A 19 3.84 -11.20 -15.73
C ALA A 19 5.09 -11.71 -15.01
N GLN A 20 4.96 -12.14 -13.75
CA GLN A 20 5.75 -13.26 -13.21
C GLN A 20 5.21 -13.68 -11.83
N GLY A 21 4.94 -14.98 -11.67
CA GLY A 21 4.88 -15.62 -10.34
C GLY A 21 3.57 -16.32 -9.99
N GLN A 22 3.21 -17.36 -10.74
CA GLN A 22 2.14 -18.30 -10.39
C GLN A 22 2.57 -19.19 -9.22
N GLY A 23 1.74 -19.30 -8.19
CA GLY A 23 1.90 -20.26 -7.09
C GLY A 23 0.56 -20.52 -6.41
N GLN A 24 -0.22 -21.45 -6.97
CA GLN A 24 -1.48 -21.91 -6.39
C GLN A 24 -1.25 -22.69 -5.09
N GLY A 25 -1.86 -22.23 -4.00
CA GLY A 25 -1.99 -22.98 -2.75
C GLY A 25 -3.12 -22.39 -1.90
N GLN A 26 -4.30 -23.03 -1.89
CA GLN A 26 -5.46 -22.61 -1.10
C GLN A 26 -5.16 -22.62 0.42
N GLN A 27 -5.67 -21.58 1.12
CA GLN A 27 -6.03 -21.47 2.57
C GLN A 27 -5.15 -20.57 3.48
N ARG A 28 -5.85 -19.70 4.23
CA ARG A 28 -5.47 -18.42 4.87
C ARG A 28 -5.33 -17.31 3.84
N GLY A 29 -6.26 -16.35 3.85
CA GLY A 29 -6.31 -15.22 2.90
C GLY A 29 -4.91 -14.73 2.60
N GLU A 30 -4.49 -14.93 1.36
CA GLU A 30 -3.15 -14.58 0.90
C GLU A 30 -2.90 -13.11 1.25
N ARG A 31 -1.71 -12.84 1.80
CA ARG A 31 -1.32 -11.45 2.01
C ARG A 31 -1.34 -10.79 0.63
N PRO A 32 -2.00 -9.63 0.49
CA PRO A 32 -2.04 -8.95 -0.80
C PRO A 32 -0.61 -8.75 -1.29
N SER A 33 -0.40 -8.98 -2.58
CA SER A 33 0.91 -8.76 -3.18
C SER A 33 1.31 -7.28 -3.07
N THR A 34 2.59 -6.98 -3.28
CA THR A 34 3.06 -5.58 -3.40
C THR A 34 2.24 -4.83 -4.44
N GLU A 35 1.99 -5.45 -5.59
CA GLU A 35 1.22 -4.87 -6.68
C GLU A 35 -0.24 -4.59 -6.27
N GLU A 36 -0.91 -5.54 -5.62
CA GLU A 36 -2.28 -5.34 -5.14
C GLU A 36 -2.36 -4.25 -4.08
N THR A 37 -1.36 -4.18 -3.21
CA THR A 37 -1.25 -3.14 -2.17
C THR A 37 -1.09 -1.77 -2.82
N ILE A 38 -0.16 -1.63 -3.77
CA ILE A 38 0.08 -0.38 -4.50
C ILE A 38 -1.17 0.00 -5.29
N LYS A 39 -1.83 -0.93 -5.99
CA LYS A 39 -3.09 -0.66 -6.72
C LYS A 39 -4.18 -0.13 -5.80
N LYS A 40 -4.38 -0.76 -4.64
CA LYS A 40 -5.37 -0.31 -3.65
C LYS A 40 -5.06 1.08 -3.13
N VAL A 41 -3.81 1.34 -2.75
CA VAL A 41 -3.40 2.64 -2.21
C VAL A 41 -3.42 3.72 -3.29
N THR A 42 -3.05 3.40 -4.53
CA THR A 42 -3.16 4.30 -5.69
C THR A 42 -4.60 4.73 -5.91
N LYS A 43 -5.55 3.79 -5.87
CA LYS A 43 -6.98 4.10 -6.00
C LYS A 43 -7.49 5.00 -4.87
N GLU A 44 -6.97 4.81 -3.66
CA GLU A 44 -7.42 5.58 -2.48
C GLU A 44 -6.76 6.95 -2.38
N LEU A 45 -5.46 7.06 -2.62
CA LEU A 45 -4.70 8.30 -2.45
C LEU A 45 -4.51 9.08 -3.75
N SER A 46 -4.99 8.53 -4.88
CA SER A 46 -4.73 9.05 -6.22
C SER A 46 -3.23 9.30 -6.44
N LEU A 47 -2.42 8.27 -6.19
CA LEU A 47 -0.96 8.36 -6.38
C LEU A 47 -0.64 8.67 -7.84
N THR A 48 0.34 9.53 -8.08
CA THR A 48 0.85 9.80 -9.43
C THR A 48 1.71 8.64 -9.92
N ASP A 49 1.92 8.52 -11.23
CA ASP A 49 2.78 7.47 -11.80
C ASP A 49 4.19 7.48 -11.20
N VAL A 50 4.73 8.68 -10.94
CA VAL A 50 6.02 8.85 -10.27
C VAL A 50 6.00 8.29 -8.85
N GLN A 51 4.95 8.56 -8.08
CA GLN A 51 4.79 8.01 -6.73
C GLN A 51 4.62 6.48 -6.77
N VAL A 52 3.89 5.94 -7.75
CA VAL A 52 3.71 4.49 -7.93
C VAL A 52 5.04 3.79 -8.22
N THR A 53 5.88 4.36 -9.09
CA THR A 53 7.24 3.85 -9.33
C THR A 53 8.08 3.89 -8.06
N GLN A 54 8.10 5.02 -7.35
CA GLN A 54 8.83 5.15 -6.08
C GLN A 54 8.38 4.14 -5.04
N TRP A 55 7.07 3.89 -4.94
CA TRP A 55 6.53 2.88 -4.01
C TRP A 55 7.01 1.48 -4.37
N THR A 56 6.98 1.13 -5.65
CA THR A 56 7.46 -0.17 -6.15
C THR A 56 8.93 -0.38 -5.76
N GLU A 57 9.78 0.61 -6.03
CA GLU A 57 11.20 0.58 -5.68
C GLU A 57 11.43 0.46 -4.16
N ILE A 58 10.65 1.17 -3.35
CA ILE A 58 10.72 1.08 -1.89
C ILE A 58 10.35 -0.34 -1.43
N TYR A 59 9.29 -0.94 -1.95
CA TYR A 59 8.91 -2.31 -1.58
C TYR A 59 10.00 -3.32 -1.99
N ASP A 60 10.56 -3.21 -3.18
CA ASP A 60 11.62 -4.10 -3.67
C ASP A 60 12.89 -3.97 -2.80
N LYS A 61 13.27 -2.75 -2.43
CA LYS A 61 14.41 -2.47 -1.53
C LYS A 61 14.30 -3.21 -0.19
N TYR A 62 13.09 -3.32 0.35
CA TYR A 62 12.84 -3.93 1.67
C TYR A 62 12.42 -5.40 1.59
N GLU A 63 12.17 -5.96 0.40
CA GLU A 63 11.64 -7.31 0.21
C GLU A 63 12.54 -8.38 0.87
N GLY A 64 13.85 -8.26 0.72
CA GLY A 64 14.83 -9.17 1.35
C GLY A 64 14.78 -9.11 2.88
N SER A 65 14.82 -7.90 3.44
CA SER A 65 14.78 -7.67 4.89
C SER A 65 13.43 -8.03 5.52
N MET A 66 12.38 -8.16 4.71
CA MET A 66 11.05 -8.59 5.16
C MET A 66 10.93 -10.10 5.33
N LYS A 67 11.86 -10.88 4.75
CA LYS A 67 11.88 -12.36 4.83
C LYS A 67 12.45 -12.85 6.16
N ASP A 68 13.37 -12.10 6.77
CA ASP A 68 13.93 -12.44 8.08
C ASP A 68 13.08 -11.81 9.20
N ARG A 69 12.63 -12.65 10.14
CA ARG A 69 11.82 -12.22 11.30
C ARG A 69 12.55 -11.21 12.20
N SER A 70 13.87 -11.30 12.30
CA SER A 70 14.68 -10.43 13.17
C SER A 70 14.73 -8.98 12.65
N THR A 71 14.78 -8.81 11.33
CA THR A 71 14.90 -7.52 10.66
C THR A 71 13.56 -7.00 10.13
N ALA A 72 12.56 -7.86 9.96
CA ALA A 72 11.26 -7.49 9.38
C ALA A 72 10.56 -6.32 10.11
N ARG A 73 10.66 -6.23 11.44
CA ARG A 73 10.02 -5.13 12.18
C ARG A 73 10.66 -3.77 11.85
N GLU A 74 11.99 -3.75 11.81
CA GLU A 74 12.75 -2.55 11.49
C GLU A 74 12.55 -2.18 10.01
N ALA A 75 12.66 -3.16 9.12
CA ALA A 75 12.40 -3.00 7.69
C ALA A 75 11.02 -2.40 7.42
N ARG A 76 9.96 -2.89 8.09
CA ARG A 76 8.61 -2.31 7.98
C ARG A 76 8.54 -0.86 8.44
N THR A 77 9.22 -0.55 9.54
CA THR A 77 9.23 0.82 10.07
C THR A 77 9.91 1.76 9.07
N LYS A 78 11.10 1.38 8.59
CA LYS A 78 11.86 2.18 7.62
C LYS A 78 11.14 2.31 6.27
N MET A 79 10.59 1.21 5.76
CA MET A 79 9.78 1.19 4.55
C MET A 79 8.58 2.14 4.68
N ASN A 80 7.84 2.09 5.79
CA ASN A 80 6.72 2.99 6.03
C ASN A 80 7.14 4.46 6.05
N THR A 81 8.26 4.80 6.69
CA THR A 81 8.78 6.17 6.72
C THR A 81 9.15 6.65 5.31
N GLU A 82 9.80 5.81 4.50
CA GLU A 82 10.12 6.16 3.11
C GLU A 82 8.86 6.33 2.26
N LEU A 83 7.86 5.46 2.39
CA LEU A 83 6.59 5.60 1.69
C LEU A 83 5.88 6.91 2.08
N GLU A 84 5.84 7.25 3.37
CA GLU A 84 5.20 8.47 3.86
C GLU A 84 5.89 9.75 3.35
N ALA A 85 7.21 9.71 3.15
CA ALA A 85 7.98 10.83 2.59
C ALA A 85 7.66 11.13 1.12
N THR A 86 7.13 10.16 0.37
CA THR A 86 6.71 10.36 -1.03
C THR A 86 5.33 11.01 -1.17
N LEU A 87 4.56 11.08 -0.07
CA LEU A 87 3.18 11.56 -0.09
C LEU A 87 3.10 13.07 0.15
N THR A 88 2.11 13.71 -0.47
CA THR A 88 1.71 15.07 -0.10
C THR A 88 1.06 15.09 1.28
N LYS A 89 0.94 16.26 1.92
CA LYS A 89 0.32 16.41 3.23
C LYS A 89 -1.13 15.87 3.27
N GLU A 90 -1.89 16.07 2.19
CA GLU A 90 -3.27 15.59 2.08
C GLU A 90 -3.31 14.06 1.94
N GLN A 91 -2.46 13.50 1.08
CA GLN A 91 -2.33 12.04 0.90
C GLN A 91 -1.85 11.34 2.18
N LEU A 92 -0.89 11.93 2.88
CA LEU A 92 -0.36 11.41 4.15
C LEU A 92 -1.45 11.34 5.23
N THR A 93 -2.32 12.34 5.29
CA THR A 93 -3.45 12.37 6.23
C THR A 93 -4.38 11.19 5.96
N LYS A 94 -4.81 11.02 4.70
CA LYS A 94 -5.67 9.90 4.30
C LYS A 94 -5.01 8.54 4.51
N TYR A 95 -3.71 8.42 4.18
CA TYR A 95 -2.94 7.20 4.38
C TYR A 95 -2.84 6.79 5.86
N THR A 96 -2.65 7.76 6.76
CA THR A 96 -2.61 7.52 8.20
C THR A 96 -3.95 7.04 8.74
N GLU A 97 -5.06 7.59 8.25
CA GLU A 97 -6.41 7.14 8.61
C GLU A 97 -6.70 5.71 8.11
N MET A 98 -6.27 5.40 6.88
CA MET A 98 -6.37 4.05 6.32
C MET A 98 -5.57 3.02 7.13
N LYS A 99 -4.39 3.38 7.63
CA LYS A 99 -3.59 2.51 8.51
C LYS A 99 -4.27 2.25 9.86
N LYS A 100 -4.92 3.26 10.44
CA LYS A 100 -5.63 3.14 11.73
C LYS A 100 -6.85 2.22 11.64
N THR A 101 -7.59 2.29 10.53
CA THR A 101 -8.76 1.43 10.29
C THR A 101 -8.38 -0.02 9.97
N GLN A 102 -7.16 -0.26 9.49
CA GLN A 102 -6.57 -1.60 9.34
C GLN A 102 -5.82 -2.09 10.59
N GLY A 103 -6.07 -1.47 11.75
CA GLY A 103 -5.49 -1.87 13.03
C GLY A 103 -5.69 -3.36 13.32
N PRO A 104 -4.86 -3.95 14.21
CA PRO A 104 -4.91 -5.38 14.51
C PRO A 104 -6.35 -5.78 14.83
N PRO A 105 -6.83 -6.96 14.41
CA PRO A 105 -8.19 -7.39 14.70
C PRO A 105 -8.40 -7.17 16.19
N GLN A 106 -9.35 -6.32 16.55
CA GLN A 106 -9.81 -6.22 17.93
C GLN A 106 -10.09 -7.65 18.34
N ARG A 107 -9.29 -8.19 19.26
CA ARG A 107 -9.72 -9.37 19.98
C ARG A 107 -11.03 -8.93 20.60
N LYS A 108 -12.14 -9.49 20.12
CA LYS A 108 -13.37 -9.47 20.88
C LYS A 108 -13.04 -10.31 22.10
N ASP A 109 -12.47 -9.66 23.11
CA ASP A 109 -12.32 -10.24 24.43
C ASP A 109 -13.78 -10.50 24.88
N GLY A 110 -14.12 -11.78 24.93
CA GLY A 110 -15.40 -12.26 25.46
C GLY A 110 -15.38 -12.30 26.97
#